data_AF-A0A328IQ52-F1
#
_entry.id   AF-A0A328IQ52-F1
#
_cell.length_a   1.000
_cell.length_b   1.000
_cell.length_c   1.000
_cell.angle_alpha   90.00
_cell.angle_beta   90.00
_cell.angle_gamma   90.00
#
_symmetry.space_group_name_H-M   'P 1'
#
loop_
_entity.id
_entity.type
_entity.pdbx_description
1 polymer ?
#
loop_
_entity_poly.entity_id
_entity_poly.type
_entity_poly.pdbx_seq_one_letter_code
_entity_poly.pdbx_strand_id
1 'polypeptide(L)'
;MGAVKVKGAKVKRYGNRALFTVVFVLGLIAFASYYAFGHRKDVVVPKDEIMLDDLVFNRSIFTFLGEAPFPPDQGLANGVSVKQESGESIRVFYPPYDNSVRCLQLDLSSRVINVYVWKMESVEAAKDTWETLFLVEGSVLTRDLGRIKKSDYYYAKIVRFGGKDQSLLWQKGRWVILAKSPGFTLDEKEEMQILTELFDPSIRS
;
A
#
# COMPACT_ATOMS: atom_id res chain seq x y z
N MET A 1 -45.68 71.27 7.17
CA MET A 1 -46.17 69.91 7.48
C MET A 1 -45.14 68.90 6.99
N GLY A 2 -44.77 67.97 7.86
CA GLY A 2 -43.50 67.22 7.82
C GLY A 2 -43.44 66.08 6.81
N ALA A 3 -42.21 65.81 6.38
CA ALA A 3 -41.84 64.74 5.46
C ALA A 3 -42.04 63.35 6.09
N VAL A 4 -42.70 62.44 5.36
CA VAL A 4 -42.67 61.00 5.66
C VAL A 4 -41.68 60.34 4.71
N LYS A 5 -40.47 60.14 5.21
CA LYS A 5 -39.40 59.41 4.51
C LYS A 5 -39.61 57.92 4.78
N VAL A 6 -40.19 57.20 3.81
CA VAL A 6 -40.34 55.75 3.89
C VAL A 6 -38.94 55.12 3.85
N LYS A 7 -38.49 54.57 4.99
CA LYS A 7 -37.25 53.79 5.08
C LYS A 7 -37.44 52.49 4.30
N GLY A 8 -36.95 52.44 3.07
CA GLY A 8 -36.78 51.19 2.34
C GLY A 8 -35.86 50.27 3.13
N ALA A 9 -36.38 49.12 3.56
CA ALA A 9 -35.58 48.05 4.14
C ALA A 9 -34.53 47.62 3.11
N LYS A 10 -33.24 47.80 3.43
CA LYS A 10 -32.16 47.19 2.65
C LYS A 10 -32.27 45.68 2.80
N VAL A 11 -32.93 45.03 1.84
CA VAL A 11 -32.84 43.58 1.67
C VAL A 11 -31.37 43.27 1.39
N LYS A 12 -30.67 42.80 2.42
CA LYS A 12 -29.30 42.33 2.35
C LYS A 12 -29.30 41.14 1.37
N ARG A 13 -28.94 41.37 0.11
CA ARG A 13 -28.69 40.32 -0.90
C ARG A 13 -27.47 39.50 -0.47
N TYR A 14 -27.67 38.58 0.48
CA TYR A 14 -26.72 37.54 0.87
C TYR A 14 -26.94 36.22 0.10
N GLY A 15 -27.82 36.21 -0.91
CA GLY A 15 -28.27 34.98 -1.57
C GLY A 15 -27.23 34.31 -2.48
N ASN A 16 -26.45 35.07 -3.26
CA ASN A 16 -25.62 34.45 -4.31
C ASN A 16 -24.23 34.01 -3.85
N ARG A 17 -23.59 34.74 -2.92
CA ARG A 17 -22.27 34.34 -2.41
C ARG A 17 -22.36 33.13 -1.50
N ALA A 18 -23.32 33.10 -0.58
CA ALA A 18 -23.50 31.96 0.32
C ALA A 18 -23.87 30.68 -0.46
N LEU A 19 -24.78 30.79 -1.44
CA LEU A 19 -25.16 29.66 -2.29
C LEU A 19 -23.98 29.17 -3.14
N PHE A 20 -23.23 30.08 -3.76
CA PHE A 20 -22.01 29.73 -4.51
C PHE A 20 -20.98 29.06 -3.61
N THR A 21 -20.73 29.58 -2.41
CA THR A 21 -19.79 28.98 -1.46
C THR A 21 -20.23 27.58 -1.06
N VAL A 22 -21.52 27.35 -0.79
CA VAL A 22 -22.04 26.01 -0.47
C VAL A 22 -21.85 25.05 -1.65
N VAL A 23 -22.24 25.45 -2.87
CA VAL A 23 -22.08 24.62 -4.07
C VAL A 23 -20.61 24.33 -4.34
N PHE A 24 -19.73 25.32 -4.19
CA PHE A 24 -18.29 25.17 -4.37
C PHE A 24 -17.68 24.23 -3.32
N VAL A 25 -18.05 24.37 -2.04
CA VAL A 25 -17.60 23.48 -0.96
C VAL A 25 -18.09 22.05 -1.19
N LEU A 26 -19.37 21.86 -1.57
CA LEU A 26 -19.90 20.54 -1.92
C LEU A 26 -19.18 19.94 -3.13
N GLY A 27 -18.87 20.74 -4.14
CA GLY A 27 -18.07 20.33 -5.30
C GLY A 27 -16.65 19.92 -4.90
N LEU A 28 -16.02 20.66 -3.97
CA LEU A 28 -14.70 20.35 -3.43
C LEU A 28 -14.70 19.05 -2.60
N ILE A 29 -15.72 18.85 -1.77
CA ILE A 29 -15.91 17.61 -1.00
C ILE A 29 -16.12 16.43 -1.96
N ALA A 30 -16.96 16.59 -2.99
CA ALA A 30 -17.21 15.56 -3.98
C ALA A 30 -15.95 15.23 -4.79
N PHE A 31 -15.20 16.23 -5.22
CA PHE A 31 -13.93 16.07 -5.93
C PHE A 31 -12.86 15.40 -5.06
N ALA A 32 -12.69 15.87 -3.82
CA ALA A 32 -11.77 15.28 -2.85
C ALA A 32 -12.17 13.84 -2.52
N SER A 33 -13.47 13.56 -2.37
CA SER A 33 -13.97 12.21 -2.14
C SER A 33 -13.70 11.31 -3.34
N TYR A 34 -14.01 11.77 -4.57
CA TYR A 34 -13.74 11.02 -5.79
C TYR A 34 -12.26 10.63 -5.91
N TYR A 35 -11.34 11.56 -5.66
CA TYR A 35 -9.91 11.26 -5.66
C TYR A 35 -9.48 10.39 -4.47
N ALA A 36 -10.09 10.55 -3.30
CA ALA A 36 -9.79 9.75 -2.13
C ALA A 36 -10.20 8.28 -2.32
N PHE A 37 -11.33 8.03 -2.99
CA PHE A 37 -11.90 6.69 -3.20
C PHE A 37 -11.49 6.04 -4.53
N GLY A 38 -11.32 6.80 -5.61
CA GLY A 38 -11.05 6.27 -6.96
C GLY A 38 -9.71 5.56 -7.14
N HIS A 39 -8.78 5.72 -6.20
CA HIS A 39 -7.46 5.08 -6.22
C HIS A 39 -7.24 4.12 -5.03
N ARG A 40 -8.31 3.64 -4.41
CA ARG A 40 -8.18 2.64 -3.34
C ARG A 40 -7.76 1.30 -3.95
N LYS A 41 -6.79 0.65 -3.31
CA LYS A 41 -6.41 -0.73 -3.62
C LYS A 41 -7.05 -1.62 -2.56
N ASP A 42 -7.72 -2.67 -3.01
CA ASP A 42 -8.28 -3.66 -2.10
C ASP A 42 -7.14 -4.59 -1.67
N VAL A 43 -6.60 -4.35 -0.48
CA VAL A 43 -5.51 -5.13 0.08
C VAL A 43 -6.03 -5.95 1.25
N VAL A 44 -5.80 -7.25 1.17
CA VAL A 44 -6.22 -8.22 2.16
C VAL A 44 -5.02 -8.72 2.94
N VAL A 45 -5.23 -8.88 4.24
CA VAL A 45 -4.27 -9.44 5.18
C VAL A 45 -5.02 -10.41 6.10
N PRO A 46 -4.32 -11.28 6.84
CA PRO A 46 -4.96 -12.11 7.84
C PRO A 46 -5.59 -11.25 8.95
N LYS A 47 -6.59 -11.79 9.65
CA LYS A 47 -7.13 -11.18 10.88
C LYS A 47 -6.02 -11.06 11.93
N ASP A 48 -6.09 -10.02 12.76
CA ASP A 48 -5.06 -9.72 13.76
C ASP A 48 -4.82 -10.86 14.77
N GLU A 49 -5.83 -11.70 15.02
CA GLU A 49 -5.77 -12.86 15.92
C GLU A 49 -4.91 -14.02 15.38
N ILE A 50 -4.71 -14.10 14.05
CA ILE A 50 -4.00 -15.20 13.39
C ILE A 50 -2.50 -15.06 13.61
N MET A 51 -1.82 -16.08 14.12
CA MET A 51 -0.36 -16.03 14.29
C MET A 51 0.35 -16.38 12.98
N LEU A 52 1.64 -16.04 12.88
CA LEU A 52 2.46 -16.35 11.69
C LEU A 52 2.52 -17.85 11.39
N ASP A 53 2.54 -18.69 12.43
CA ASP A 53 2.55 -20.15 12.30
C ASP A 53 1.22 -20.73 11.83
N ASP A 54 0.13 -19.97 12.00
CA ASP A 54 -1.22 -20.37 11.60
C ASP A 54 -1.59 -19.85 10.19
N LEU A 55 -0.61 -19.33 9.44
CA LEU A 55 -0.86 -18.81 8.10
C LEU A 55 -1.28 -19.93 7.15
N VAL A 56 -2.47 -19.77 6.56
CA VAL A 56 -2.99 -20.64 5.51
C VAL A 56 -3.19 -19.83 4.24
N PHE A 57 -2.72 -20.35 3.12
CA PHE A 57 -2.82 -19.72 1.81
C PHE A 57 -3.97 -20.29 1.01
N ASN A 58 -4.49 -19.49 0.07
CA ASN A 58 -5.58 -19.95 -0.79
C ASN A 58 -5.08 -20.99 -1.80
N ARG A 59 -5.21 -22.27 -1.44
CA ARG A 59 -4.78 -23.40 -2.26
C ARG A 59 -5.56 -23.58 -3.56
N SER A 60 -6.69 -22.89 -3.71
CA SER A 60 -7.45 -22.91 -4.98
C SER A 60 -6.81 -22.05 -6.07
N ILE A 61 -5.92 -21.13 -5.69
CA ILE A 61 -5.24 -20.19 -6.61
C ILE A 61 -3.73 -20.40 -6.59
N PHE A 62 -3.16 -20.69 -5.42
CA PHE A 62 -1.72 -20.81 -5.22
C PHE A 62 -1.32 -22.23 -4.85
N THR A 63 -0.27 -22.75 -5.47
CA THR A 63 0.35 -24.01 -5.03
C THR A 63 1.59 -23.70 -4.22
N PHE A 64 1.71 -24.25 -3.02
CA PHE A 64 2.92 -24.10 -2.21
C PHE A 64 4.08 -24.91 -2.79
N LEU A 65 5.22 -24.26 -3.01
CA LEU A 65 6.42 -24.87 -3.61
C LEU A 65 7.56 -25.08 -2.61
N GLY A 66 7.59 -24.31 -1.51
CA GLY A 66 8.66 -24.39 -0.51
C GLY A 66 8.95 -23.04 0.14
N GLU A 67 10.11 -22.94 0.78
CA GLU A 67 10.57 -21.68 1.39
C GLU A 67 11.23 -20.77 0.35
N ALA A 68 10.89 -19.49 0.39
CA ALA A 68 11.56 -18.50 -0.45
C ALA A 68 12.96 -18.14 0.12
N PRO A 69 13.94 -17.83 -0.76
CA PRO A 69 15.28 -17.42 -0.32
C PRO A 69 15.23 -16.11 0.47
N PHE A 70 16.10 -15.98 1.47
CA PHE A 70 16.25 -14.74 2.25
C PHE A 70 17.70 -14.24 2.20
N PRO A 71 17.95 -12.92 2.08
CA PRO A 71 16.99 -11.83 1.92
C PRO A 71 16.23 -11.87 0.59
N PRO A 72 15.11 -11.12 0.47
CA PRO A 72 14.28 -11.10 -0.74
C PRO A 72 15.01 -10.72 -2.02
N ASP A 73 16.16 -10.06 -1.90
CA ASP A 73 17.12 -9.86 -2.96
C ASP A 73 18.55 -10.03 -2.44
N GLN A 74 19.26 -11.04 -2.95
CA GLN A 74 20.64 -11.33 -2.59
C GLN A 74 21.60 -10.20 -3.00
N GLY A 75 21.29 -9.47 -4.08
CA GLY A 75 22.06 -8.32 -4.53
C GLY A 75 22.00 -7.13 -3.57
N LEU A 76 20.98 -7.08 -2.70
CA LEU A 76 20.78 -6.03 -1.71
C LEU A 76 21.03 -6.51 -0.27
N ALA A 77 21.58 -7.71 -0.10
CA ALA A 77 21.81 -8.32 1.21
C ALA A 77 22.70 -7.45 2.13
N ASN A 78 23.64 -6.72 1.55
CA ASN A 78 24.54 -5.82 2.27
C ASN A 78 23.91 -4.45 2.58
N GLY A 79 22.60 -4.29 2.36
CA GLY A 79 21.89 -3.03 2.54
C GLY A 79 22.21 -2.00 1.46
N VAL A 80 21.44 -0.91 1.49
CA VAL A 80 21.41 0.13 0.47
C VAL A 80 21.66 1.50 1.10
N SER A 81 22.35 2.37 0.38
CA SER A 81 22.60 3.74 0.81
C SER A 81 21.45 4.63 0.35
N VAL A 82 20.73 5.23 1.30
CA VAL A 82 19.59 6.12 1.05
C VAL A 82 19.95 7.51 1.56
N LYS A 83 19.74 8.53 0.73
CA LYS A 83 19.84 9.93 1.16
C LYS A 83 18.54 10.37 1.80
N GLN A 84 18.61 10.84 3.03
CA GLN A 84 17.50 11.48 3.71
C GLN A 84 17.27 12.90 3.19
N GLU A 85 16.12 13.48 3.52
CA GLU A 85 15.80 14.87 3.22
C GLU A 85 16.77 15.86 3.89
N SER A 86 17.36 15.49 5.03
CA SER A 86 18.42 16.24 5.71
C SER A 86 19.75 16.29 4.94
N GLY A 87 19.89 15.49 3.88
CA GLY A 87 21.13 15.30 3.13
C GLY A 87 22.05 14.23 3.70
N GLU A 88 21.77 13.68 4.88
CA GLU A 88 22.51 12.57 5.48
C GLU A 88 22.27 11.28 4.70
N SER A 89 23.32 10.47 4.53
CA SER A 89 23.19 9.14 3.94
C SER A 89 23.14 8.09 5.04
N ILE A 90 22.05 7.34 5.09
CA ILE A 90 21.90 6.19 5.97
C ILE A 90 22.01 4.89 5.18
N ARG A 91 22.46 3.83 5.84
CA ARG A 91 22.45 2.48 5.29
C ARG A 91 21.24 1.73 5.80
N VAL A 92 20.38 1.29 4.90
CA VAL A 92 19.12 0.60 5.19
C VAL A 92 19.24 -0.86 4.77
N PHE A 93 18.80 -1.78 5.60
CA PHE A 93 18.82 -3.22 5.34
C PHE A 93 17.40 -3.75 5.25
N TYR A 94 17.23 -4.94 4.66
CA TYR A 94 16.00 -5.69 4.87
C TYR A 94 15.79 -5.92 6.38
N PRO A 95 14.53 -5.92 6.86
CA PRO A 95 14.22 -6.38 8.21
C PRO A 95 14.89 -7.74 8.47
N PRO A 96 15.36 -8.03 9.69
CA PRO A 96 16.08 -9.26 9.97
C PRO A 96 15.21 -10.50 9.72
N TYR A 97 15.87 -11.62 9.40
CA TYR A 97 15.21 -12.92 9.39
C TYR A 97 15.13 -13.46 10.81
N ASP A 98 13.94 -13.34 11.40
CA ASP A 98 13.64 -13.82 12.74
C ASP A 98 12.22 -14.44 12.78
N ASN A 99 11.71 -14.70 13.98
CA ASN A 99 10.39 -15.33 14.15
C ASN A 99 9.22 -14.46 13.66
N SER A 100 9.45 -13.18 13.33
CA SER A 100 8.43 -12.24 12.84
C SER A 100 8.15 -12.37 11.34
N VAL A 101 8.88 -13.21 10.59
CA VAL A 101 8.71 -13.37 9.14
C VAL A 101 8.50 -14.82 8.70
N ARG A 102 7.64 -15.02 7.69
CA ARG A 102 7.55 -16.28 6.93
C ARG A 102 7.86 -16.02 5.46
N CYS A 103 8.73 -16.85 4.89
CA CYS A 103 9.24 -16.74 3.53
C CYS A 103 8.75 -17.91 2.71
N LEU A 104 7.97 -17.67 1.68
CA LEU A 104 7.20 -18.70 0.99
C LEU A 104 7.34 -18.56 -0.52
N GLN A 105 7.50 -19.68 -1.18
CA GLN A 105 7.50 -19.77 -2.62
C GLN A 105 6.19 -20.40 -3.08
N LEU A 106 5.46 -19.69 -3.94
CA LEU A 106 4.15 -20.10 -4.45
C LEU A 106 4.17 -20.17 -5.98
N ASP A 107 3.43 -21.11 -6.54
CA ASP A 107 3.06 -21.11 -7.96
C ASP A 107 1.79 -20.29 -8.17
N LEU A 108 1.84 -19.37 -9.14
CA LEU A 108 0.71 -18.63 -9.69
C LEU A 108 0.65 -18.88 -11.20
N SER A 109 -0.18 -19.84 -11.60
CA SER A 109 -0.38 -20.19 -13.01
C SER A 109 0.94 -20.54 -13.72
N SER A 110 1.69 -21.50 -13.18
CA SER A 110 2.99 -21.97 -13.70
C SER A 110 4.13 -20.93 -13.64
N ARG A 111 3.98 -19.89 -12.83
CA ARG A 111 5.04 -18.91 -12.55
C ARG A 111 5.26 -18.81 -11.06
N VAL A 112 6.53 -18.76 -10.68
CA VAL A 112 6.94 -18.71 -9.29
C VAL A 112 6.86 -17.28 -8.77
N ILE A 113 6.20 -17.08 -7.63
CA ILE A 113 6.27 -15.86 -6.84
C ILE A 113 6.86 -16.17 -5.46
N ASN A 114 7.63 -15.22 -4.92
CA ASN A 114 8.18 -15.29 -3.58
C ASN A 114 7.42 -14.31 -2.68
N VAL A 115 6.85 -14.79 -1.59
CA VAL A 115 6.03 -14.02 -0.66
C VAL A 115 6.69 -14.01 0.70
N TYR A 116 6.84 -12.83 1.26
CA TYR A 116 7.40 -12.59 2.59
C TYR A 116 6.32 -11.91 3.43
N VAL A 117 5.95 -12.52 4.55
CA VAL A 117 4.87 -12.05 5.42
C VAL A 117 5.45 -11.76 6.78
N TRP A 118 5.37 -10.50 7.21
CA TRP A 118 5.70 -10.07 8.56
C TRP A 118 4.44 -9.81 9.39
N LYS A 119 4.49 -10.18 10.67
CA LYS A 119 3.52 -9.78 11.69
C LYS A 119 4.22 -9.00 12.79
N MET A 120 3.86 -7.74 12.93
CA MET A 120 4.49 -6.83 13.91
C MET A 120 3.68 -6.75 15.20
N GLU A 121 4.31 -6.22 16.24
CA GLU A 121 3.67 -6.00 17.54
C GLU A 121 2.61 -4.89 17.51
N SER A 122 2.79 -3.89 16.65
CA SER A 122 1.93 -2.71 16.51
C SER A 122 1.73 -2.31 15.04
N VAL A 123 0.73 -1.46 14.80
CA VAL A 123 0.44 -0.92 13.46
C VAL A 123 1.58 0.02 13.03
N GLU A 124 2.12 0.79 13.97
CA GLU A 124 3.24 1.70 13.77
C GLU A 124 4.49 0.92 13.34
N ALA A 125 4.84 -0.16 14.04
CA ALA A 125 5.97 -1.01 13.67
C ALA A 125 5.78 -1.67 12.28
N ALA A 126 4.55 -2.03 11.93
CA ALA A 126 4.23 -2.53 10.58
C ALA A 126 4.43 -1.45 9.51
N LYS A 127 4.01 -0.21 9.79
CA LYS A 127 4.24 0.92 8.87
C LYS A 127 5.74 1.21 8.71
N ASP A 128 6.51 1.21 9.79
CA ASP A 128 7.96 1.44 9.74
C ASP A 128 8.70 0.32 8.98
N THR A 129 8.26 -0.92 9.17
CA THR A 129 8.77 -2.08 8.42
C THR A 129 8.45 -1.95 6.93
N TRP A 130 7.23 -1.50 6.59
CA TRP A 130 6.85 -1.22 5.20
C TRP A 130 7.71 -0.10 4.58
N GLU A 131 7.97 1.00 5.30
CA GLU A 131 8.84 2.08 4.79
C GLU A 131 10.26 1.57 4.54
N THR A 132 10.79 0.77 5.46
CA THR A 132 12.11 0.15 5.35
C THR A 132 12.19 -0.71 4.08
N LEU A 133 11.21 -1.59 3.88
CA LEU A 133 11.13 -2.43 2.68
C LEU A 133 11.00 -1.61 1.40
N PHE A 134 10.18 -0.55 1.42
CA PHE A 134 10.00 0.34 0.28
C PHE A 134 11.31 1.05 -0.10
N LEU A 135 12.07 1.53 0.88
CA LEU A 135 13.37 2.15 0.65
C LEU A 135 14.39 1.16 0.06
N VAL A 136 14.42 -0.08 0.56
CA VAL A 136 15.33 -1.12 0.06
C VAL A 136 14.96 -1.50 -1.37
N GLU A 137 13.72 -1.92 -1.61
CA GLU A 137 13.26 -2.36 -2.94
C GLU A 137 13.26 -1.23 -3.97
N GLY A 138 12.94 0.00 -3.54
CA GLY A 138 12.90 1.19 -4.39
C GLY A 138 14.27 1.82 -4.68
N SER A 139 15.34 1.36 -4.03
CA SER A 139 16.70 1.86 -4.27
C SER A 139 17.31 1.38 -5.59
N VAL A 140 16.79 0.28 -6.13
CA VAL A 140 17.23 -0.28 -7.42
C VAL A 140 16.72 0.62 -8.54
N LEU A 141 17.39 0.63 -9.69
CA LEU A 141 16.85 1.30 -10.88
C LEU A 141 15.47 0.72 -11.22
N THR A 142 14.44 1.56 -11.14
CA THR A 142 13.05 1.19 -11.43
C THR A 142 12.58 1.79 -12.75
N ARG A 143 11.81 1.01 -13.51
CA ARG A 143 11.01 1.52 -14.64
C ARG A 143 9.77 2.25 -14.12
N ASP A 144 9.06 1.61 -13.20
CA ASP A 144 7.84 2.15 -12.59
C ASP A 144 7.94 2.05 -11.07
N LEU A 145 7.68 3.16 -10.38
CA LEU A 145 7.67 3.23 -8.92
C LEU A 145 6.41 3.97 -8.47
N GLY A 146 5.48 3.25 -7.85
CA GLY A 146 4.23 3.79 -7.33
C GLY A 146 4.05 3.46 -5.85
N ARG A 147 3.54 4.43 -5.06
CA ARG A 147 3.14 4.20 -3.66
C ARG A 147 1.84 4.94 -3.31
N ILE A 148 1.07 4.33 -2.43
CA ILE A 148 -0.18 4.85 -1.86
C ILE A 148 -0.07 4.70 -0.35
N LYS A 149 -0.30 5.79 0.39
CA LYS A 149 -0.40 5.78 1.85
C LYS A 149 -1.79 6.27 2.24
N LYS A 150 -2.60 5.39 2.82
CA LYS A 150 -3.91 5.70 3.41
C LYS A 150 -3.83 5.49 4.92
N SER A 151 -4.84 5.93 5.67
CA SER A 151 -4.85 5.79 7.13
C SER A 151 -4.84 4.33 7.58
N ASP A 152 -5.55 3.49 6.83
CA ASP A 152 -5.81 2.07 7.09
C ASP A 152 -4.81 1.11 6.42
N TYR A 153 -4.15 1.51 5.33
CA TYR A 153 -3.18 0.67 4.64
C TYR A 153 -2.14 1.47 3.84
N TYR A 154 -0.95 0.89 3.66
CA TYR A 154 0.06 1.33 2.69
C TYR A 154 0.20 0.30 1.56
N TYR A 155 0.49 0.76 0.35
CA TYR A 155 0.70 -0.07 -0.83
C TYR A 155 1.78 0.52 -1.74
N ALA A 156 2.61 -0.32 -2.32
CA ALA A 156 3.56 0.04 -3.35
C ALA A 156 3.64 -1.02 -4.44
N LYS A 157 3.89 -0.55 -5.65
CA LYS A 157 4.23 -1.35 -6.82
C LYS A 157 5.56 -0.85 -7.35
N ILE A 158 6.51 -1.76 -7.48
CA ILE A 158 7.88 -1.49 -7.89
C ILE A 158 8.18 -2.40 -9.07
N VAL A 159 8.46 -1.84 -10.24
CA VAL A 159 8.88 -2.58 -11.43
C VAL A 159 10.31 -2.21 -11.76
N ARG A 160 11.22 -3.19 -11.74
CA ARG A 160 12.65 -2.94 -11.98
C ARG A 160 12.93 -2.56 -13.43
N PHE A 161 14.05 -1.88 -13.64
CA PHE A 161 14.56 -1.54 -14.95
C PHE A 161 14.78 -2.82 -15.78
N GLY A 162 14.35 -2.80 -17.04
CA GLY A 162 14.22 -3.99 -17.88
C GLY A 162 12.81 -4.61 -17.88
N GLY A 163 11.92 -4.20 -16.96
CA GLY A 163 10.49 -4.53 -17.02
C GLY A 163 10.15 -6.00 -16.77
N LYS A 164 11.09 -6.74 -16.16
CA LYS A 164 10.99 -8.19 -15.93
C LYS A 164 10.88 -8.57 -14.48
N ASP A 165 11.04 -7.67 -13.51
CA ASP A 165 10.83 -8.01 -12.10
C ASP A 165 9.84 -7.04 -11.50
N GLN A 166 8.86 -7.58 -10.79
CA GLN A 166 7.87 -6.80 -10.06
C GLN A 166 7.85 -7.18 -8.59
N SER A 167 7.81 -6.16 -7.72
CA SER A 167 7.54 -6.28 -6.30
C SER A 167 6.22 -5.56 -5.97
N LEU A 168 5.31 -6.26 -5.32
CA LEU A 168 4.12 -5.71 -4.67
C LEU A 168 4.38 -5.70 -3.16
N LEU A 169 4.13 -4.57 -2.51
CA LEU A 169 4.40 -4.39 -1.09
C LEU A 169 3.21 -3.69 -0.43
N TRP A 170 2.58 -4.31 0.56
CA TRP A 170 1.46 -3.69 1.27
C TRP A 170 1.50 -3.93 2.77
N GLN A 171 0.87 -3.03 3.51
CA GLN A 171 0.71 -3.08 4.95
C GLN A 171 -0.74 -2.75 5.29
N LYS A 172 -1.35 -3.55 6.17
CA LYS A 172 -2.69 -3.30 6.76
C LYS A 172 -2.71 -3.93 8.15
N GLY A 173 -3.25 -3.21 9.14
CA GLY A 173 -3.17 -3.63 10.53
C GLY A 173 -1.72 -3.86 10.99
N ARG A 174 -1.44 -5.02 11.58
CA ARG A 174 -0.08 -5.38 12.02
C ARG A 174 0.73 -6.16 10.98
N TRP A 175 0.20 -6.32 9.78
CA TRP A 175 0.78 -7.16 8.74
C TRP A 175 1.51 -6.37 7.68
N VAL A 176 2.65 -6.90 7.23
CA VAL A 176 3.38 -6.39 6.05
C VAL A 176 3.64 -7.56 5.12
N ILE A 177 3.31 -7.40 3.84
CA ILE A 177 3.49 -8.43 2.83
C ILE A 177 4.31 -7.86 1.68
N LEU A 178 5.36 -8.57 1.30
CA LEU A 178 6.14 -8.36 0.08
C LEU A 178 5.95 -9.58 -0.83
N ALA A 179 5.37 -9.38 -2.01
CA ALA A 179 5.29 -10.41 -3.05
C ALA A 179 6.19 -10.02 -4.23
N LYS A 180 7.10 -10.91 -4.62
CA LYS A 180 8.05 -10.73 -5.72
C LYS A 180 7.76 -11.69 -6.85
N SER A 181 7.66 -11.17 -8.05
CA SER A 181 7.51 -11.90 -9.31
C SER A 181 8.83 -11.80 -10.09
N PRO A 182 9.80 -12.71 -9.86
CA PRO A 182 11.07 -12.69 -10.58
C PRO A 182 10.86 -13.12 -12.04
N GLY A 183 11.37 -12.33 -12.98
CA GLY A 183 11.36 -12.65 -14.42
C GLY A 183 10.06 -12.34 -15.16
N PHE A 184 9.01 -11.83 -14.49
CA PHE A 184 7.82 -11.30 -15.15
C PHE A 184 7.16 -10.11 -14.42
N THR A 185 6.27 -9.43 -15.13
CA THR A 185 5.33 -8.46 -14.55
C THR A 185 3.92 -9.06 -14.57
N LEU A 186 3.13 -8.69 -13.58
CA LEU A 186 1.75 -9.14 -13.41
C LEU A 186 0.82 -8.24 -14.22
N ASP A 187 -0.18 -8.85 -14.84
CA ASP A 187 -1.32 -8.09 -15.34
C ASP A 187 -2.20 -7.57 -14.17
N GLU A 188 -3.22 -6.77 -14.49
CA GLU A 188 -4.09 -6.19 -13.46
C GLU A 188 -4.90 -7.24 -12.68
N LYS A 189 -5.29 -8.34 -13.34
CA LYS A 189 -6.06 -9.42 -12.71
C LYS A 189 -5.18 -10.22 -11.76
N GLU A 190 -3.97 -10.53 -12.17
CA GLU A 190 -2.97 -11.25 -11.38
C GLU A 190 -2.51 -10.41 -10.18
N GLU A 191 -2.28 -9.12 -10.38
CA GLU A 191 -2.03 -8.17 -9.29
C GLU A 191 -3.19 -8.21 -8.28
N MET A 192 -4.43 -8.10 -8.74
CA MET A 192 -5.60 -8.15 -7.86
C MET A 192 -5.70 -9.48 -7.12
N GLN A 193 -5.48 -10.61 -7.80
CA GLN A 193 -5.49 -11.94 -7.18
C GLN A 193 -4.46 -12.05 -6.06
N ILE A 194 -3.24 -11.54 -6.24
CA ILE A 194 -2.25 -11.55 -5.15
C ILE A 194 -2.71 -10.66 -3.99
N LEU A 195 -3.28 -9.49 -4.27
CA LEU A 195 -3.66 -8.54 -3.22
C LEU A 195 -4.89 -8.99 -2.40
N THR A 196 -5.82 -9.73 -3.01
CA THR A 196 -7.10 -10.09 -2.36
C THR A 196 -7.21 -11.57 -2.00
N GLU A 197 -6.51 -12.45 -2.72
CA GLU A 197 -6.69 -13.89 -2.62
C GLU A 197 -5.51 -14.65 -2.05
N LEU A 198 -4.38 -14.01 -1.71
CA LEU A 198 -3.17 -14.69 -1.22
C LEU A 198 -3.45 -15.64 -0.04
N PHE A 199 -4.20 -15.17 0.95
CA PHE A 199 -4.52 -15.93 2.15
C PHE A 199 -5.81 -16.75 1.98
N ASP A 200 -5.98 -17.83 2.74
CA ASP A 200 -7.21 -18.61 2.72
C ASP A 200 -8.43 -17.76 3.16
N PRO A 201 -9.60 -17.88 2.51
CA PRO A 201 -10.79 -17.08 2.86
C PRO A 201 -11.18 -17.10 4.34
N SER A 202 -10.90 -18.19 5.06
CA SER A 202 -11.24 -18.34 6.48
C SER A 202 -10.48 -17.38 7.40
N ILE A 203 -9.29 -16.93 6.99
CA ILE A 203 -8.40 -16.12 7.84
C ILE A 203 -8.33 -14.64 7.43
N ARG A 204 -8.98 -14.23 6.35
CA ARG A 204 -8.91 -12.85 5.79
C ARG A 204 -9.65 -11.83 6.66
N SER A 205 -9.17 -10.57 6.63
CA SER A 205 -9.84 -9.38 7.20
C SER A 205 -10.26 -8.35 6.17
#